data_AF-A0A5S9R463-F1
#
_entry.id   AF-A0A5S9R463-F1
#
_cell.length_a   1.000
_cell.length_b   1.000
_cell.length_c   1.000
_cell.angle_alpha   90.00
_cell.angle_beta   90.00
_cell.angle_gamma   90.00
#
_symmetry.space_group_name_H-M   'P 1'
#
loop_
_entity.id
_entity.type
_entity.pdbx_description
1 polymer ?
#
loop_
_entity_poly.entity_id
_entity_poly.type
_entity_poly.pdbx_seq_one_letter_code
_entity_poly.pdbx_strand_id
1 'polypeptide(L)'
;MHRDTCSHGHPQRGPADYFDDGQCRHCDRDNQGRYRTRRRAAMELALALEAEGVQVMRSDPPINLRQLAAALANGFSESDGLPTD
;
A
#
# COMPACT_ATOMS: atom_id res chain seq x y z
N MET A 1 6.82 -16.60 32.32
CA MET A 1 7.70 -15.53 31.78
C MET A 1 6.92 -14.82 30.68
N HIS A 2 6.36 -13.63 30.95
CA HIS A 2 5.78 -12.83 29.86
C HIS A 2 6.94 -12.31 29.01
N ARG A 3 6.83 -12.43 27.69
CA ARG A 3 7.78 -11.76 26.78
C ARG A 3 7.46 -10.28 26.81
N ASP A 4 8.44 -9.46 27.16
CA ASP A 4 8.32 -8.00 27.19
C ASP A 4 8.19 -7.38 25.78
N THR A 5 8.29 -8.19 24.73
CA THR A 5 8.15 -7.77 23.32
C THR A 5 7.40 -8.80 22.48
N CYS A 6 6.60 -8.33 21.51
CA CYS A 6 5.98 -9.20 20.52
C CYS A 6 7.00 -9.67 19.45
N SER A 7 6.59 -10.56 18.53
CA SER A 7 7.44 -11.07 17.43
C SER A 7 7.98 -10.00 16.48
N HIS A 8 7.35 -8.84 16.45
CA HIS A 8 7.76 -7.67 15.66
C HIS A 8 8.54 -6.63 16.48
N GLY A 9 8.86 -6.93 17.75
CA GLY A 9 9.68 -6.07 18.60
C GLY A 9 8.90 -4.96 19.34
N HIS A 10 7.57 -4.94 19.30
CA HIS A 10 6.79 -3.95 20.06
C HIS A 10 6.78 -4.29 21.55
N PRO A 11 7.05 -3.31 22.44
CA PRO A 11 7.03 -3.53 23.88
C PRO A 11 5.62 -3.90 24.36
N GLN A 12 5.52 -4.89 25.24
CA GLN A 12 4.26 -5.40 25.80
C GLN A 12 4.31 -5.27 27.33
N ARG A 13 3.25 -4.70 27.89
CA ARG A 13 3.04 -4.51 29.33
C ARG A 13 2.27 -5.67 29.95
N GLY A 14 1.49 -6.39 29.14
CA GLY A 14 0.78 -7.57 29.59
C GLY A 14 -0.22 -8.12 28.57
N PRO A 15 -1.09 -9.05 28.99
CA PRO A 15 -2.07 -9.69 28.11
C PRO A 15 -3.00 -8.72 27.38
N ALA A 16 -3.28 -7.55 27.96
CA ALA A 16 -4.15 -6.53 27.37
C ALA A 16 -3.60 -5.92 26.06
N ASP A 17 -2.30 -6.02 25.80
CA ASP A 17 -1.69 -5.52 24.55
C ASP A 17 -1.89 -6.46 23.36
N TYR A 18 -2.51 -7.61 23.60
CA TYR A 18 -2.92 -8.58 22.59
C TYR A 18 -4.44 -8.58 22.40
N PHE A 19 -4.87 -9.00 21.22
CA PHE A 19 -6.23 -9.44 20.95
C PHE A 19 -6.39 -10.92 21.33
N ASP A 20 -7.64 -11.40 21.37
CA ASP A 20 -7.96 -12.77 21.76
C ASP A 20 -7.39 -13.82 20.79
N ASP A 21 -7.10 -13.42 19.55
CA ASP A 21 -6.43 -14.24 18.53
C ASP A 21 -4.89 -14.21 18.63
N GLY A 22 -4.34 -13.50 19.62
CA GLY A 22 -2.91 -13.33 19.83
C GLY A 22 -2.26 -12.26 18.94
N GLN A 23 -3.02 -11.48 18.16
CA GLN A 23 -2.48 -10.36 17.42
C GLN A 23 -2.08 -9.23 18.39
N CYS A 24 -0.88 -8.69 18.22
CA CYS A 24 -0.44 -7.53 18.99
C CYS A 24 -1.14 -6.25 18.51
N ARG A 25 -1.71 -5.47 19.44
CA ARG A 25 -2.40 -4.21 19.15
C ARG A 25 -1.52 -3.15 18.50
N HIS A 26 -0.22 -3.13 18.81
CA HIS A 26 0.74 -2.24 18.17
C HIS A 26 0.96 -2.63 16.69
N CYS A 27 1.13 -3.93 16.42
CA CYS A 27 1.24 -4.42 15.04
C CYS A 27 -0.02 -4.09 14.24
N ASP A 28 -1.20 -4.26 14.85
CA ASP A 28 -2.46 -3.90 14.22
C ASP A 28 -2.53 -2.42 13.89
N ARG A 29 -2.19 -1.54 14.84
CA ARG A 29 -2.15 -0.10 14.61
C ARG A 29 -1.21 0.28 13.46
N ASP A 30 -0.02 -0.31 13.41
CA ASP A 30 0.94 -0.06 12.33
C ASP A 30 0.43 -0.55 10.98
N ASN A 31 -0.16 -1.74 10.94
CA ASN A 31 -0.76 -2.30 9.74
C ASN A 31 -1.93 -1.45 9.25
N GLN A 32 -2.81 -1.01 10.15
CA GLN A 32 -3.88 -0.08 9.84
C GLN A 32 -3.33 1.25 9.32
N GLY A 33 -2.26 1.77 9.92
CA GLY A 33 -1.59 2.99 9.46
C GLY A 33 -1.10 2.85 8.02
N ARG A 34 -0.34 1.78 7.73
CA ARG A 34 0.15 1.48 6.37
C ARG A 34 -1.00 1.30 5.38
N TYR A 35 -2.07 0.60 5.78
CA TYR A 35 -3.26 0.41 4.96
C TYR A 35 -3.93 1.74 4.61
N ARG A 36 -4.14 2.61 5.61
CA ARG A 36 -4.73 3.95 5.40
C ARG A 36 -3.87 4.80 4.47
N THR A 37 -2.55 4.79 4.63
CA THR A 37 -1.63 5.52 3.74
C THR A 37 -1.74 5.03 2.30
N ARG A 38 -1.66 3.72 2.06
CA ARG A 38 -1.79 3.14 0.71
C ARG A 38 -3.15 3.44 0.09
N ARG A 39 -4.23 3.32 0.86
CA ARG A 39 -5.59 3.62 0.41
C ARG A 39 -5.74 5.10 0.04
N ARG A 40 -5.17 6.00 0.84
CA ARG A 40 -5.18 7.43 0.57
C ARG A 40 -4.45 7.75 -0.74
N ALA A 41 -3.23 7.26 -0.91
CA ALA A 41 -2.46 7.45 -2.13
C ALA A 41 -3.19 6.91 -3.38
N ALA A 42 -3.82 5.74 -3.26
CA ALA A 42 -4.63 5.17 -4.35
C ALA A 42 -5.83 6.04 -4.73
N MET A 43 -6.55 6.61 -3.74
CA MET A 43 -7.66 7.52 -4.04
C MET A 43 -7.20 8.87 -4.58
N GLU A 44 -6.09 9.43 -4.07
CA GLU A 44 -5.53 10.67 -4.61
C GLU A 44 -5.15 10.49 -6.09
N LEU A 45 -4.54 9.36 -6.46
CA LEU A 45 -4.26 9.01 -7.85
C LEU A 45 -5.54 8.84 -8.67
N ALA A 46 -6.54 8.11 -8.15
CA ALA A 46 -7.79 7.87 -8.86
C ALA A 46 -8.52 9.19 -9.17
N LEU A 47 -8.60 10.09 -8.18
CA LEU A 47 -9.21 11.42 -8.36
C LEU A 47 -8.45 12.28 -9.36
N ALA A 48 -7.11 12.22 -9.36
CA ALA A 48 -6.30 12.93 -10.34
C ALA A 48 -6.55 12.42 -11.77
N LEU A 49 -6.66 11.11 -11.96
CA LEU A 49 -7.01 10.51 -13.25
C LEU A 49 -8.42 10.92 -13.71
N GLU A 50 -9.40 10.90 -12.82
CA GLU A 50 -10.77 11.32 -13.13
C GLU A 50 -10.86 12.81 -13.49
N ALA A 51 -10.05 13.66 -12.86
CA ALA A 51 -9.96 15.09 -13.20
C ALA A 51 -9.45 15.32 -14.63
N GLU A 52 -8.59 14.43 -15.14
CA GLU A 52 -8.10 14.41 -16.53
C GLU A 52 -9.06 13.68 -17.49
N GLY A 53 -10.28 13.34 -17.03
CA GLY A 53 -11.31 12.66 -17.83
C GLY A 53 -11.11 11.15 -17.98
N VAL A 54 -10.15 10.55 -17.26
CA VAL A 54 -9.94 9.10 -17.25
C VAL A 54 -10.86 8.45 -16.22
N GLN A 55 -11.86 7.70 -16.68
CA GLN A 55 -12.79 7.02 -15.79
C GLN A 55 -12.08 5.87 -15.05
N VAL A 56 -11.98 5.96 -13.72
CA VAL A 56 -11.36 4.91 -12.89
C VAL A 56 -12.41 3.90 -12.45
N MET A 57 -12.47 2.78 -13.17
CA MET A 57 -13.40 1.69 -12.85
C MET A 57 -12.65 0.45 -12.38
N ARG A 58 -13.35 -0.39 -11.62
CA ARG A 58 -12.87 -1.75 -11.35
C ARG A 58 -12.87 -2.51 -12.67
N SER A 59 -11.70 -2.99 -13.07
CA SER A 59 -11.58 -3.80 -14.27
C SER A 59 -12.34 -5.12 -14.12
N ASP A 60 -13.08 -5.51 -15.16
CA ASP A 60 -13.64 -6.84 -15.31
C ASP A 60 -13.28 -7.38 -16.71
N PRO A 61 -12.44 -8.43 -16.82
CA PRO A 61 -11.84 -9.20 -15.73
C PRO A 61 -10.78 -8.42 -14.93
N PRO A 62 -10.38 -8.90 -13.73
CA PRO A 62 -9.31 -8.28 -12.95
C PRO A 62 -8.02 -8.14 -13.76
N ILE A 63 -7.49 -6.92 -13.86
CA ILE A 63 -6.20 -6.68 -14.53
C ILE A 63 -5.05 -7.23 -13.68
N ASN A 64 -4.07 -7.85 -14.36
CA ASN A 64 -2.80 -8.19 -13.75
C ASN A 64 -1.95 -6.92 -13.57
N LEU A 65 -2.02 -6.32 -12.37
CA LEU A 65 -1.32 -5.07 -12.04
C LEU A 65 0.20 -5.15 -12.23
N ARG A 66 0.82 -6.33 -12.08
CA ARG A 66 2.27 -6.49 -12.30
C ARG A 66 2.62 -6.34 -13.78
N GLN A 67 1.81 -6.91 -14.68
CA GLN A 67 2.00 -6.77 -16.12
C GLN A 67 1.74 -5.33 -16.57
N LEU A 68 0.68 -4.71 -16.05
CA LEU A 68 0.38 -3.29 -16.34
C LEU A 68 1.52 -2.37 -15.88
N ALA A 69 2.04 -2.56 -14.67
CA ALA A 69 3.15 -1.76 -14.15
C ALA A 69 4.42 -1.93 -14.99
N ALA A 70 4.73 -3.13 -15.46
CA ALA A 70 5.86 -3.37 -16.35
C ALA A 70 5.68 -2.69 -17.72
N ALA A 71 4.48 -2.75 -18.29
CA ALA A 71 4.17 -2.09 -19.56
C ALA A 71 4.27 -0.56 -19.45
N LEU A 72 3.75 0.03 -18.38
CA LEU A 72 3.86 1.46 -18.11
C LEU A 72 5.33 1.88 -17.93
N ALA A 73 6.09 1.14 -17.10
CA ALA A 73 7.50 1.43 -16.88
C ALA A 73 8.30 1.44 -18.18
N ASN A 74 8.09 0.44 -19.05
CA ASN A 74 8.76 0.34 -20.34
C ASN A 74 8.36 1.49 -21.28
N GLY A 75 7.07 1.81 -21.36
CA GLY A 75 6.56 2.88 -22.23
C GLY A 75 7.09 4.27 -21.86
N PHE A 76 7.24 4.57 -20.57
CA PHE A 76 7.83 5.84 -20.12
C PHE A 76 9.35 5.91 -20.32
N SER A 77 10.07 4.78 -20.23
CA SER A 77 11.51 4.76 -20.49
C SER A 77 11.90 4.96 -21.96
N GLU A 78 11.00 4.72 -22.92
CA GLU A 78 11.26 4.95 -24.35
C GLU A 78 11.05 6.41 -24.78
N SER A 79 10.23 7.17 -24.04
CA SER A 79 9.91 8.59 -24.34
C SER A 79 10.87 9.62 -23.74
N ASP A 80 11.81 9.21 -22.87
CA ASP A 80 12.76 10.11 -22.19
C ASP A 80 14.08 10.33 -22.96
N GLY A 81 14.07 10.10 -24.28
CA GLY A 81 15.11 10.57 -25.20
C GLY A 81 15.10 12.10 -25.35
N LEU A 82 15.31 12.83 -24.26
CA LEU A 82 15.62 14.25 -24.30
C LEU A 82 16.95 14.44 -25.06
N PRO A 83 17.01 15.33 -26.07
CA PRO A 83 18.27 15.65 -26.72
C PRO A 83 19.19 16.27 -25.68
N THR A 84 20.35 15.65 -25.49
CA THR A 84 21.47 16.28 -24.81
C THR A 84 22.22 17.08 -25.87
N ASP A 85 22.00 18.40 -25.88
CA ASP A 85 22.93 19.36 -26.52
C ASP A 85 24.26 19.39 -25.77
#